data_AF-A0A1I5YAW6-F1
#
_entry.id   AF-A0A1I5YAW6-F1
#
_cell.length_a   1.000
_cell.length_b   1.000
_cell.length_c   1.000
_cell.angle_alpha   90.00
_cell.angle_beta   90.00
_cell.angle_gamma   90.00
#
_symmetry.space_group_name_H-M   'P 1'
#
loop_
_entity.id
_entity.type
_entity.pdbx_description
1 polymer ?
#
loop_
_entity_poly.entity_id
_entity_poly.type
_entity_poly.pdbx_seq_one_letter_code
_entity_poly.pdbx_strand_id
1 'polypeptide(L)'
;MLVYLRSGCKLFMKCLNLFIPFLFTILSKCSFAGSHKPVPYHDSKITYDTTNTDSIKFKETWNSFADAAIHNDIKRLRELSTNCIYCAYCVIDTEYKDSLFKDFQKRNKKIWYNKFYNELSYIAADIFFKEDYQLIFDSDLIRRIADQSKLNFLNRGNNAMTNIHPCYKNIFKNKFPNIQEVLVTRIDPSPKFEGAQIALDFIMTKDGYKFFSFYTIP
;
A
#
# COMPACT_ATOMS: atom_id res chain seq x y z
N MET A 1 19.61 62.89 20.82
CA MET A 1 18.64 63.70 21.58
C MET A 1 17.48 62.78 21.94
N LEU A 2 17.64 62.04 23.06
CA LEU A 2 16.85 62.14 24.31
C LEU A 2 15.41 61.63 24.13
N VAL A 3 15.07 60.36 24.42
CA VAL A 3 15.01 59.59 25.71
C VAL A 3 13.76 59.92 26.53
N TYR A 4 12.89 58.92 26.76
CA TYR A 4 12.53 58.28 28.05
C TYR A 4 11.47 57.19 27.77
N LEU A 5 11.69 55.87 27.96
CA LEU A 5 11.88 55.05 29.19
C LEU A 5 10.66 54.95 30.13
N ARG A 6 10.17 53.72 30.30
CA ARG A 6 9.98 52.98 31.58
C ARG A 6 9.69 51.50 31.24
N SER A 7 10.60 50.56 31.52
CA SER A 7 10.81 49.83 32.80
C SER A 7 9.65 48.89 33.11
N GLY A 8 9.76 47.58 33.34
CA GLY A 8 10.81 46.71 33.90
C GLY A 8 10.04 45.67 34.75
N CYS A 9 10.32 44.37 34.73
CA CYS A 9 11.18 43.76 35.76
C CYS A 9 11.54 42.33 35.36
N LYS A 10 12.81 41.99 35.55
CA LYS A 10 13.45 40.69 35.36
C LYS A 10 13.98 40.23 36.72
N LEU A 11 14.13 38.91 36.86
CA LEU A 11 14.92 38.18 37.86
C LEU A 11 14.36 38.11 39.29
N PHE A 12 14.09 36.89 39.75
CA PHE A 12 14.84 36.34 40.89
C PHE A 12 15.06 34.84 40.67
N MET A 13 16.33 34.46 40.63
CA MET A 13 16.86 33.11 40.57
C MET A 13 17.60 32.90 41.88
N LYS A 14 17.32 31.79 42.58
CA LYS A 14 18.26 30.89 43.30
C LYS A 14 17.75 30.37 44.65
N CYS A 15 17.88 29.04 44.75
CA CYS A 15 18.19 28.23 45.92
C CYS A 15 17.10 27.99 46.97
N LEU A 16 16.57 26.76 47.00
CA LEU A 16 16.86 25.88 48.14
C LEU A 16 16.70 24.40 47.76
N ASN A 17 17.80 23.66 47.92
CA ASN A 17 17.86 22.20 47.93
C ASN A 17 17.20 21.63 49.20
N LEU A 18 16.97 20.31 49.16
CA LEU A 18 16.65 19.38 50.24
C LEU A 18 15.16 19.16 50.55
N PHE A 19 14.60 18.05 50.07
CA PHE A 19 14.34 16.83 50.88
C PHE A 19 13.55 15.80 50.04
N ILE A 20 14.22 14.72 49.64
CA ILE A 20 13.67 13.38 49.33
C ILE A 20 14.12 12.56 50.55
N PRO A 21 13.29 11.76 51.27
CA PRO A 21 12.59 10.58 50.73
C PRO A 21 11.21 10.28 51.40
N PHE A 22 10.61 9.15 51.00
CA PHE A 22 9.41 8.48 51.53
C PHE A 22 8.03 8.99 51.07
N LEU A 23 7.56 8.44 49.94
CA LEU A 23 6.36 7.60 49.94
C LEU A 23 6.36 6.70 48.70
N PHE A 24 6.99 5.53 48.82
CA PHE A 24 6.70 4.37 47.97
C PHE A 24 5.43 3.71 48.52
N THR A 25 4.61 3.14 47.63
CA THR A 25 3.31 2.47 47.86
C THR A 25 2.18 3.48 48.11
N ILE A 26 1.06 3.54 47.39
CA ILE A 26 0.10 2.53 46.92
C ILE A 26 -0.66 3.22 45.75
N LEU A 27 -0.65 2.74 44.50
CA LEU A 27 -1.75 1.98 43.88
C LEU A 27 -1.31 1.61 42.45
N SER A 28 -0.62 0.48 42.33
CA SER A 28 -0.68 -0.37 41.15
C SER A 28 -1.94 -1.23 41.28
N LYS A 29 -2.74 -1.29 40.20
CA LYS A 29 -3.80 -2.27 39.83
C LYS A 29 -5.07 -1.60 39.28
N CYS A 30 -4.95 -1.01 38.09
CA CYS A 30 -5.99 -1.20 37.08
C CYS A 30 -5.37 -2.03 35.94
N SER A 31 -5.25 -3.33 36.17
CA SER A 31 -5.05 -4.28 35.07
C SER A 31 -6.35 -4.33 34.28
N PHE A 32 -6.39 -3.67 33.12
CA PHE A 32 -7.36 -4.01 32.09
C PHE A 32 -6.99 -5.40 31.56
N ALA A 33 -7.45 -6.44 32.26
CA ALA A 33 -7.50 -7.80 31.74
C ALA A 33 -8.71 -7.89 30.80
N GLY A 34 -8.64 -7.16 29.68
CA GLY A 34 -9.48 -7.47 28.53
C GLY A 34 -8.94 -8.77 27.94
N SER A 35 -9.67 -9.87 28.11
CA SER A 35 -9.39 -11.13 27.43
C SER A 35 -9.74 -10.99 25.95
N HIS A 36 -8.95 -10.20 25.22
CA HIS A 36 -8.85 -10.40 23.78
C HIS A 36 -8.14 -11.73 23.59
N LYS A 37 -8.94 -12.81 23.48
CA LYS A 37 -8.47 -14.04 22.86
C LYS A 37 -7.85 -13.60 21.53
N PRO A 38 -6.55 -13.83 21.28
CA PRO A 38 -6.00 -13.60 19.96
C PRO A 38 -6.88 -14.38 18.99
N VAL A 39 -7.52 -13.67 18.06
CA VAL A 39 -8.21 -14.31 16.95
C VAL A 39 -7.15 -15.16 16.28
N PRO A 40 -7.34 -16.49 16.16
CA PRO A 40 -6.38 -17.32 15.46
C PRO A 40 -6.24 -16.74 14.05
N TYR A 41 -5.06 -16.20 13.74
CA TYR A 41 -4.71 -15.89 12.37
C TYR A 41 -4.77 -17.23 11.64
N HIS A 42 -5.78 -17.38 10.79
CA HIS A 42 -5.87 -18.53 9.91
C HIS A 42 -4.73 -18.37 8.91
N ASP A 43 -3.58 -18.98 9.23
CA ASP A 43 -2.53 -19.24 8.27
C ASP A 43 -3.07 -20.31 7.32
N SER A 44 -3.88 -19.87 6.35
CA SER A 44 -4.27 -20.71 5.25
C SER A 44 -3.00 -20.95 4.42
N LYS A 45 -2.23 -21.98 4.76
CA LYS A 45 -1.28 -22.59 3.83
C LYS A 45 -2.02 -22.83 2.53
N ILE A 46 -1.69 -22.05 1.51
CA ILE A 46 -2.36 -22.12 0.22
C ILE A 46 -1.99 -23.44 -0.43
N THR A 47 -2.98 -24.32 -0.49
CA THR A 47 -3.00 -25.42 -1.44
C THR A 47 -3.62 -24.87 -2.71
N TYR A 48 -2.79 -24.65 -3.73
CA TYR A 48 -3.31 -24.42 -5.07
C TYR A 48 -4.13 -25.64 -5.46
N ASP A 49 -5.40 -25.43 -5.81
CA ASP A 49 -6.16 -26.48 -6.46
C ASP A 49 -5.51 -26.76 -7.83
N THR A 50 -4.76 -27.86 -7.89
CA THR A 50 -4.03 -28.32 -9.08
C THR A 50 -4.96 -28.89 -10.15
N THR A 51 -6.26 -28.97 -9.88
CA THR A 51 -7.27 -29.44 -10.84
C THR A 51 -8.00 -28.29 -11.54
N ASN A 52 -7.88 -27.06 -11.03
CA ASN A 52 -8.51 -25.88 -11.61
C ASN A 52 -7.58 -25.17 -12.62
N THR A 53 -7.93 -25.23 -13.90
CA THR A 53 -7.18 -24.62 -15.00
C THR A 53 -6.90 -23.12 -14.82
N ASP A 54 -7.82 -22.36 -14.21
CA ASP A 54 -7.62 -20.92 -13.99
C ASP A 54 -6.60 -20.66 -12.89
N SER A 55 -6.57 -21.50 -11.85
CA SER A 55 -5.56 -21.47 -10.78
C SER A 55 -4.16 -21.75 -11.32
N ILE A 56 -4.03 -22.74 -12.22
CA ILE A 56 -2.76 -23.08 -12.87
C ILE A 56 -2.25 -21.90 -13.72
N LYS A 57 -3.10 -21.35 -14.60
CA LYS A 57 -2.74 -20.20 -15.45
C LYS A 57 -2.32 -18.98 -14.64
N PHE A 58 -3.01 -18.72 -13.54
CA PHE A 58 -2.64 -17.62 -12.66
C PHE A 58 -1.28 -17.86 -12.01
N LYS A 59 -1.03 -19.07 -11.49
CA LYS A 59 0.26 -19.41 -10.88
C LYS A 59 1.43 -19.26 -11.86
N GLU A 60 1.28 -19.71 -13.11
CA GLU A 60 2.28 -19.51 -14.16
C GLU A 60 2.54 -18.03 -14.45
N THR A 61 1.48 -17.23 -14.50
CA THR A 61 1.57 -15.78 -14.70
C THR A 61 2.28 -15.11 -13.53
N TRP A 62 1.89 -15.44 -12.30
CA TRP A 62 2.52 -14.92 -11.08
C TRP A 62 4.01 -15.25 -11.06
N ASN A 63 4.38 -16.51 -11.30
CA ASN A 63 5.79 -16.92 -11.30
C ASN A 63 6.59 -16.13 -12.35
N SER A 64 6.02 -15.94 -13.55
CA SER A 64 6.66 -15.14 -14.61
C SER A 64 6.81 -13.66 -14.21
N PHE A 65 5.80 -13.10 -13.53
CA PHE A 65 5.83 -11.71 -13.08
C PHE A 65 6.84 -11.51 -11.95
N ALA A 66 6.81 -12.39 -10.94
CA ALA A 66 7.74 -12.36 -9.81
C ALA A 66 9.20 -12.51 -10.28
N ASP A 67 9.46 -13.45 -11.19
CA ASP A 67 10.78 -13.64 -11.79
C ASP A 67 11.25 -12.39 -12.55
N ALA A 68 10.39 -11.80 -13.37
CA ALA A 68 10.71 -10.56 -14.08
C ALA A 68 10.94 -9.38 -13.11
N ALA A 69 10.20 -9.31 -12.00
CA ALA A 69 10.39 -8.30 -10.97
C ALA A 69 11.73 -8.46 -10.25
N ILE A 70 12.08 -9.69 -9.85
CA ILE A 70 13.34 -10.04 -9.19
C ILE A 70 14.55 -9.69 -10.06
N HIS A 71 14.45 -9.95 -11.36
CA HIS A 71 15.53 -9.68 -12.33
C HIS A 71 15.46 -8.28 -12.95
N ASN A 72 14.53 -7.43 -12.52
CA ASN A 72 14.30 -6.10 -13.08
C ASN A 72 14.13 -6.11 -14.61
N ASP A 73 13.47 -7.15 -15.15
CA ASP A 73 13.14 -7.25 -16.58
C ASP A 73 11.91 -6.41 -16.89
N ILE A 74 12.14 -5.10 -17.02
CA ILE A 74 11.10 -4.10 -17.32
C ILE A 74 10.35 -4.43 -18.61
N LYS A 75 11.04 -4.99 -19.61
CA LYS A 75 10.41 -5.36 -20.88
C LYS A 75 9.38 -6.46 -20.62
N ARG A 76 9.77 -7.51 -19.90
CA ARG A 76 8.87 -8.63 -19.58
C ARG A 76 7.74 -8.21 -18.66
N LEU A 77 8.00 -7.38 -17.65
CA LEU A 77 6.96 -6.84 -16.77
C LEU A 77 5.89 -6.07 -17.55
N ARG A 78 6.29 -5.25 -18.52
CA ARG A 78 5.35 -4.57 -19.42
C ARG A 78 4.51 -5.55 -20.24
N GLU A 79 5.12 -6.60 -20.79
CA GLU A 79 4.40 -7.65 -21.52
C GLU A 79 3.41 -8.42 -20.64
N LEU A 80 3.73 -8.60 -19.35
CA LEU A 80 2.89 -9.27 -18.35
C LEU A 80 1.85 -8.32 -17.72
N SER A 81 1.81 -7.07 -18.15
CA SER A 81 0.89 -6.06 -17.64
C SER A 81 -0.16 -5.68 -18.67
N THR A 82 -1.25 -5.10 -18.20
CA THR A 82 -2.17 -4.35 -19.08
C THR A 82 -1.53 -3.01 -19.46
N ASN A 83 -2.10 -2.32 -20.45
CA ASN A 83 -1.57 -1.03 -20.91
C ASN A 83 -1.82 0.13 -19.93
N CYS A 84 -2.60 -0.10 -18.87
CA CYS A 84 -2.97 0.91 -17.88
C CYS A 84 -2.93 0.28 -16.50
N ILE A 85 -2.24 0.90 -15.54
CA ILE A 85 -2.07 0.42 -14.18
C ILE A 85 -2.80 1.36 -13.23
N TYR A 86 -3.65 0.81 -12.38
CA TYR A 86 -4.19 1.55 -11.26
C TYR A 86 -3.15 1.65 -10.15
N CYS A 87 -2.76 2.87 -9.78
CA CYS A 87 -1.80 3.16 -8.73
C CYS A 87 -2.08 4.54 -8.12
N ALA A 88 -2.87 4.58 -7.05
CA ALA A 88 -3.14 5.82 -6.33
C ALA A 88 -1.88 6.40 -5.64
N TYR A 89 -0.99 5.52 -5.19
CA TYR A 89 0.29 5.91 -4.57
C TYR A 89 1.20 6.68 -5.54
N CYS A 90 1.24 6.28 -6.80
CA CYS A 90 2.09 6.86 -7.84
C CYS A 90 1.78 8.33 -8.17
N VAL A 91 0.64 8.86 -7.73
CA VAL A 91 0.27 10.27 -7.86
C VAL A 91 0.98 11.14 -6.82
N ILE A 92 1.49 10.55 -5.74
CA ILE A 92 2.06 11.23 -4.56
C ILE A 92 3.36 10.58 -4.06
N ASP A 93 3.98 9.71 -4.85
CA ASP A 93 5.17 8.91 -4.50
C ASP A 93 6.48 9.72 -4.47
N THR A 94 6.45 10.97 -4.94
CA THR A 94 7.58 11.91 -4.86
C THR A 94 7.11 13.26 -4.33
N GLU A 95 8.02 14.02 -3.70
CA GLU A 95 7.72 15.37 -3.20
C GLU A 95 7.19 16.29 -4.30
N TYR A 96 7.74 16.17 -5.51
CA TYR A 96 7.29 16.93 -6.67
C TYR A 96 5.84 16.61 -7.05
N LYS A 97 5.51 15.32 -7.21
CA LYS A 97 4.15 14.90 -7.56
C LYS A 97 3.14 15.20 -6.45
N ASP A 98 3.52 15.01 -5.19
CA ASP A 98 2.70 15.38 -4.03
C ASP A 98 2.42 16.90 -4.00
N SER A 99 3.43 17.73 -4.29
CA SER A 99 3.24 19.19 -4.43
C SER A 99 2.26 19.54 -5.55
N LEU A 100 2.44 18.96 -6.75
CA LEU A 100 1.52 19.14 -7.88
C LEU A 100 0.09 18.71 -7.54
N PHE A 101 -0.05 17.57 -6.84
CA PHE A 101 -1.34 17.05 -6.44
C PHE A 101 -2.02 17.96 -5.41
N LYS A 102 -1.28 18.48 -4.42
CA LYS A 102 -1.79 19.48 -3.46
C LYS A 102 -2.28 20.74 -4.16
N ASP A 103 -1.56 21.23 -5.16
CA ASP A 103 -2.00 22.40 -5.94
C ASP A 103 -3.19 22.09 -6.86
N PHE A 104 -3.27 20.87 -7.39
CA PHE A 104 -4.46 20.38 -8.07
C PHE A 104 -5.67 20.35 -7.12
N GLN A 105 -5.53 19.83 -5.90
CA GLN A 105 -6.59 19.78 -4.89
C GLN A 105 -7.09 21.19 -4.53
N LYS A 106 -6.18 22.15 -4.31
CA LYS A 106 -6.53 23.55 -4.02
C LYS A 106 -7.38 24.19 -5.13
N ARG A 107 -7.06 23.90 -6.40
CA ARG A 107 -7.78 24.42 -7.57
C ARG A 107 -9.09 23.66 -7.85
N ASN A 108 -9.18 22.40 -7.47
CA ASN A 108 -10.28 21.49 -7.81
C ASN A 108 -11.04 20.98 -6.57
N LYS A 109 -11.26 21.84 -5.56
CA LYS A 109 -11.78 21.48 -4.22
C LYS A 109 -13.01 20.56 -4.22
N LYS A 110 -13.91 20.71 -5.19
CA LYS A 110 -15.17 19.94 -5.26
C LYS A 110 -15.05 18.58 -5.98
N ILE A 111 -14.03 18.41 -6.82
CA ILE A 111 -13.95 17.26 -7.75
C ILE A 111 -12.65 16.48 -7.63
N TRP A 112 -11.66 16.98 -6.87
CA TRP A 112 -10.33 16.37 -6.81
C TRP A 112 -10.38 14.91 -6.36
N TYR A 113 -11.25 14.56 -5.40
CA TYR A 113 -11.35 13.20 -4.87
C TYR A 113 -11.84 12.24 -5.96
N ASN A 114 -12.90 12.62 -6.67
CA ASN A 114 -13.42 11.84 -7.79
C ASN A 114 -12.37 11.69 -8.90
N LYS A 115 -11.71 12.80 -9.28
CA LYS A 115 -10.65 12.77 -10.28
C LYS A 115 -9.44 11.94 -9.85
N PHE A 116 -9.09 11.94 -8.57
CA PHE A 116 -8.00 11.14 -8.04
C PHE A 116 -8.25 9.66 -8.28
N TYR A 117 -9.39 9.14 -7.83
CA TYR A 117 -9.70 7.71 -7.92
C TYR A 117 -10.16 7.25 -9.30
N ASN A 118 -10.71 8.15 -10.13
CA ASN A 118 -11.30 7.80 -11.43
C ASN A 118 -10.56 8.32 -12.65
N GLU A 119 -9.47 9.08 -12.48
CA GLU A 119 -8.68 9.59 -13.61
C GLU A 119 -7.18 9.52 -13.30
N LEU A 120 -6.72 10.23 -12.26
CA LEU A 120 -5.29 10.45 -12.00
C LEU A 120 -4.56 9.18 -11.53
N SER A 121 -5.25 8.29 -10.81
CA SER A 121 -4.66 7.02 -10.35
C SER A 121 -4.52 5.98 -11.45
N TYR A 122 -4.92 6.26 -12.69
CA TYR A 122 -4.78 5.33 -13.82
C TYR A 122 -3.63 5.78 -14.73
N ILE A 123 -2.53 5.05 -14.65
CA ILE A 123 -1.25 5.43 -15.26
C ILE A 123 -1.00 4.52 -16.45
N ALA A 124 -0.55 5.09 -17.57
CA ALA A 124 -0.14 4.28 -18.71
C ALA A 124 1.05 3.38 -18.30
N ALA A 125 1.03 2.10 -18.68
CA ALA A 125 2.00 1.14 -18.19
C ALA A 125 3.45 1.52 -18.54
N ASP A 126 3.68 2.10 -19.71
CA ASP A 126 5.00 2.63 -20.09
C ASP A 126 5.49 3.75 -19.17
N ILE A 127 4.61 4.62 -18.69
CA ILE A 127 4.93 5.65 -17.69
C ILE A 127 5.18 5.01 -16.32
N PHE A 128 4.30 4.12 -15.86
CA PHE A 128 4.44 3.42 -14.59
C PHE A 128 5.81 2.73 -14.47
N PHE A 129 6.17 1.93 -15.49
CA PHE A 129 7.43 1.20 -15.48
C PHE A 129 8.67 2.08 -15.66
N LYS A 130 8.51 3.28 -16.19
CA LYS A 130 9.60 4.25 -16.37
C LYS A 130 9.83 5.10 -15.12
N GLU A 131 8.76 5.51 -14.44
CA GLU A 131 8.82 6.56 -13.42
C GLU A 131 8.58 6.04 -12.01
N ASP A 132 7.70 5.05 -11.84
CA ASP A 132 7.17 4.66 -10.52
C ASP A 132 7.69 3.30 -10.06
N TYR A 133 7.96 2.40 -11.01
CA TYR A 133 8.30 1.01 -10.71
C TYR A 133 9.48 0.88 -9.73
N GLN A 134 10.57 1.62 -9.94
CA GLN A 134 11.76 1.53 -9.06
C GLN A 134 11.52 2.12 -7.68
N LEU A 135 10.56 3.05 -7.53
CA LEU A 135 10.19 3.62 -6.24
C LEU A 135 9.35 2.64 -5.42
N ILE A 136 8.54 1.82 -6.10
CA ILE A 136 7.62 0.87 -5.49
C ILE A 136 8.29 -0.49 -5.26
N PHE A 137 8.90 -1.05 -6.30
CA PHE A 137 9.57 -2.35 -6.30
C PHE A 137 11.03 -2.18 -5.88
N ASP A 138 11.21 -1.61 -4.69
CA ASP A 138 12.52 -1.51 -4.06
C ASP A 138 13.05 -2.89 -3.62
N SER A 139 14.30 -2.89 -3.15
CA SER A 139 14.98 -4.12 -2.73
C SER A 139 14.27 -4.86 -1.60
N ASP A 140 13.57 -4.15 -0.71
CA ASP A 140 12.79 -4.78 0.36
C ASP A 140 11.55 -5.48 -0.22
N LEU A 141 10.84 -4.87 -1.18
CA LEU A 141 9.63 -5.45 -1.75
C LEU A 141 9.98 -6.66 -2.58
N ILE A 142 11.04 -6.55 -3.39
CA ILE A 142 11.57 -7.66 -4.18
C ILE A 142 11.95 -8.84 -3.28
N ARG A 143 12.58 -8.58 -2.12
CA ARG A 143 12.88 -9.64 -1.15
C ARG A 143 11.62 -10.30 -0.60
N ARG A 144 10.55 -9.53 -0.32
CA ARG A 144 9.26 -10.07 0.14
C ARG A 144 8.56 -10.87 -0.98
N ILE A 145 8.64 -10.43 -2.23
CA ILE A 145 8.11 -11.14 -3.40
C ILE A 145 8.79 -12.50 -3.59
N ALA A 146 10.10 -12.57 -3.35
CA ALA A 146 10.86 -13.81 -3.44
C ALA A 146 10.58 -14.82 -2.31
N ASP A 147 10.01 -14.37 -1.18
CA ASP A 147 9.71 -15.20 -0.02
C ASP A 147 8.25 -15.66 -0.04
N GLN A 148 8.02 -16.93 -0.39
CA GLN A 148 6.67 -17.51 -0.44
C GLN A 148 5.89 -17.40 0.88
N SER A 149 6.57 -17.32 2.03
CA SER A 149 5.91 -17.15 3.33
C SER A 149 5.31 -15.75 3.54
N LYS A 150 5.63 -14.80 2.65
CA LYS A 150 5.12 -13.43 2.67
C LYS A 150 4.00 -13.19 1.67
N LEU A 151 3.58 -14.23 0.96
CA LEU A 151 2.60 -14.14 -0.10
C LEU A 151 1.27 -14.78 0.32
N ASN A 152 0.18 -14.08 0.07
CA ASN A 152 -1.16 -14.63 0.13
C ASN A 152 -1.87 -14.38 -1.21
N PHE A 153 -2.47 -15.43 -1.77
CA PHE A 153 -3.11 -15.41 -3.08
C PHE A 153 -4.63 -15.49 -2.88
N LEU A 154 -5.33 -14.48 -3.37
CA LEU A 154 -6.77 -14.32 -3.19
C LEU A 154 -7.48 -14.29 -4.53
N ASN A 155 -8.57 -15.06 -4.64
CA ASN A 155 -9.49 -14.94 -5.76
C ASN A 155 -10.56 -13.90 -5.40
N ARG A 156 -10.50 -12.73 -6.04
CA ARG A 156 -11.47 -11.65 -5.82
C ARG A 156 -12.78 -11.86 -6.58
N GLY A 157 -12.81 -12.86 -7.46
CA GLY A 157 -13.98 -13.25 -8.23
C GLY A 157 -14.41 -12.19 -9.23
N ASN A 158 -15.59 -12.44 -9.82
CA ASN A 158 -16.12 -11.62 -10.92
C ASN A 158 -16.83 -10.33 -10.45
N ASN A 159 -16.86 -10.03 -9.14
CA ASN A 159 -17.63 -8.89 -8.62
C ASN A 159 -16.74 -7.78 -8.03
N ALA A 160 -15.42 -7.87 -8.17
CA ALA A 160 -14.49 -6.95 -7.52
C ALA A 160 -14.49 -5.53 -8.11
N MET A 161 -14.90 -5.36 -9.38
CA MET A 161 -15.04 -4.05 -10.02
C MET A 161 -16.50 -3.76 -10.31
N THR A 162 -17.16 -3.01 -9.44
CA THR A 162 -18.54 -2.53 -9.67
C THR A 162 -18.62 -1.49 -10.78
N ASN A 163 -17.51 -0.83 -11.11
CA ASN A 163 -17.35 0.06 -12.25
C ASN A 163 -16.05 -0.25 -13.00
N ILE A 164 -16.15 -0.68 -14.25
CA ILE A 164 -15.00 -0.89 -15.13
C ILE A 164 -14.51 0.47 -15.62
N HIS A 165 -13.34 0.91 -15.15
CA HIS A 165 -12.69 2.12 -15.65
C HIS A 165 -12.45 2.01 -17.17
N PRO A 166 -12.55 3.11 -17.95
CA PRO A 166 -12.31 3.10 -19.39
C PRO A 166 -11.00 2.42 -19.82
N CYS A 167 -9.95 2.47 -18.98
CA CYS A 167 -8.70 1.73 -19.20
C CYS A 167 -8.90 0.24 -19.48
N TYR A 168 -9.94 -0.37 -18.93
CA TYR A 168 -10.19 -1.80 -19.03
C TYR A 168 -11.46 -2.15 -19.81
N LYS A 169 -12.20 -1.15 -20.30
CA LYS A 169 -13.47 -1.34 -21.01
C LYS A 169 -13.32 -2.22 -22.25
N ASN A 170 -12.19 -2.12 -22.95
CA ASN A 170 -11.89 -2.94 -24.13
C ASN A 170 -11.53 -4.39 -23.78
N ILE A 171 -11.16 -4.66 -22.53
CA ILE A 171 -10.86 -6.01 -22.04
C ILE A 171 -12.17 -6.75 -21.76
N PHE A 172 -13.21 -6.04 -21.29
CA PHE A 172 -14.48 -6.63 -20.86
C PHE A 172 -15.62 -6.31 -21.82
N LYS A 173 -15.71 -7.07 -22.93
CA LYS A 173 -16.84 -7.02 -23.87
C LYS A 173 -18.10 -7.71 -23.31
N ASN A 174 -18.55 -7.37 -22.10
CA ASN A 174 -19.82 -7.82 -21.45
C ASN A 174 -19.72 -8.98 -20.43
N LYS A 175 -18.53 -9.39 -19.98
CA LYS A 175 -18.37 -10.31 -18.83
C LYS A 175 -17.42 -9.70 -17.82
N PHE A 176 -17.77 -9.76 -16.54
CA PHE A 176 -16.84 -9.38 -15.50
C PHE A 176 -15.65 -10.34 -15.48
N PRO A 177 -14.42 -9.82 -15.42
CA PRO A 177 -13.23 -10.64 -15.42
C PRO A 177 -13.03 -11.35 -14.09
N ASN A 178 -12.34 -12.48 -14.16
CA ASN A 178 -11.73 -13.07 -12.99
C ASN A 178 -10.52 -12.21 -12.57
N ILE A 179 -10.51 -11.78 -11.32
CA ILE A 179 -9.43 -11.00 -10.72
C ILE A 179 -8.78 -11.84 -9.64
N GLN A 180 -7.46 -11.93 -9.72
CA GLN A 180 -6.62 -12.56 -8.71
C GLN A 180 -5.76 -11.49 -8.07
N GLU A 181 -5.60 -11.57 -6.76
CA GLU A 181 -4.83 -10.62 -5.96
C GLU A 181 -3.70 -11.38 -5.27
N VAL A 182 -2.50 -10.80 -5.29
CA VAL A 182 -1.38 -11.25 -4.49
C VAL A 182 -1.11 -10.20 -3.43
N LEU A 183 -1.39 -10.56 -2.19
CA LEU A 183 -1.01 -9.78 -1.03
C LEU A 183 0.43 -10.14 -0.65
N VAL A 184 1.29 -9.13 -0.64
CA VAL A 184 2.68 -9.24 -0.20
C VAL A 184 2.81 -8.54 1.15
N THR A 185 3.17 -9.28 2.19
CA THR A 185 3.44 -8.71 3.50
C THR A 185 4.70 -7.83 3.43
N ARG A 186 4.50 -6.52 3.54
CA ARG A 186 5.54 -5.49 3.47
C ARG A 186 6.19 -5.29 4.84
N ILE A 187 5.37 -5.13 5.87
CA ILE A 187 5.80 -5.05 7.26
C ILE A 187 5.13 -6.18 8.03
N ASP A 188 5.92 -6.96 8.76
CA ASP A 188 5.39 -8.07 9.54
C ASP A 188 4.53 -7.56 10.71
N PRO A 189 3.40 -8.22 11.01
CA PRO A 189 2.61 -7.88 12.18
C PRO A 189 3.41 -8.11 13.47
N SER A 190 3.14 -7.28 14.47
CA SER A 190 3.71 -7.39 15.81
C SER A 190 2.66 -6.98 16.85
N PRO A 191 2.88 -7.24 18.15
CA PRO A 191 1.94 -6.80 19.19
C PRO A 191 1.68 -5.28 19.25
N LYS A 192 2.50 -4.46 18.58
CA LYS A 192 2.39 -3.00 18.56
C LYS A 192 1.97 -2.44 17.20
N PHE A 193 1.93 -3.27 16.15
CA PHE A 193 1.72 -2.81 14.79
C PHE A 193 1.05 -3.91 13.98
N GLU A 194 -0.06 -3.60 13.32
CA GLU A 194 -0.89 -4.57 12.58
C GLU A 194 -0.16 -5.16 11.36
N GLY A 195 0.95 -4.56 10.96
CA GLY A 195 1.70 -4.91 9.76
C GLY A 195 1.36 -3.93 8.65
N ALA A 196 1.80 -4.25 7.44
CA ALA A 196 1.36 -3.56 6.24
C ALA A 196 1.50 -4.53 5.07
N GLN A 197 0.61 -4.42 4.09
CA GLN A 197 0.64 -5.24 2.90
C GLN A 197 0.61 -4.38 1.64
N ILE A 198 1.07 -4.99 0.56
CA ILE A 198 0.89 -4.50 -0.80
C ILE A 198 -0.01 -5.49 -1.51
N ALA A 199 -1.02 -4.99 -2.21
CA ALA A 199 -1.84 -5.78 -3.10
C ALA A 199 -1.38 -5.56 -4.55
N LEU A 200 -1.15 -6.68 -5.24
CA LEU A 200 -0.86 -6.73 -6.66
C LEU A 200 -2.01 -7.48 -7.35
N ASP A 201 -2.82 -6.78 -8.13
CA ASP A 201 -3.93 -7.42 -8.82
C ASP A 201 -3.60 -7.80 -10.27
N PHE A 202 -4.13 -8.94 -10.65
CA PHE A 202 -4.04 -9.53 -11.97
C PHE A 202 -5.44 -9.79 -12.51
N ILE A 203 -5.64 -9.45 -13.78
CA ILE A 203 -6.92 -9.56 -14.44
C ILE A 203 -6.85 -10.56 -15.58
N MET A 204 -7.83 -11.45 -15.65
CA MET A 204 -7.91 -12.43 -16.73
C MET A 204 -8.26 -11.73 -18.04
N THR A 205 -7.40 -11.87 -19.04
CA THR A 205 -7.61 -11.39 -20.42
C THR A 205 -7.70 -12.58 -21.39
N LYS A 206 -7.94 -12.30 -22.67
CA LYS A 206 -7.87 -13.33 -23.73
C LYS A 206 -6.47 -13.97 -23.85
N ASP A 207 -5.42 -13.25 -23.43
CA ASP A 207 -4.02 -13.67 -23.55
C ASP A 207 -3.47 -14.19 -22.20
N GLY A 208 -4.35 -14.49 -21.24
CA GLY A 208 -3.99 -14.89 -19.87
C GLY A 208 -4.11 -13.76 -18.86
N TYR A 209 -3.65 -14.00 -17.64
CA TYR A 209 -3.65 -12.98 -16.58
C TYR A 209 -2.63 -11.87 -16.90
N LYS A 210 -3.00 -10.64 -16.54
CA LYS A 210 -2.14 -9.46 -16.69
C LYS A 210 -2.18 -8.61 -15.43
N PHE A 211 -1.03 -8.12 -14.99
CA PHE A 211 -0.93 -7.15 -13.90
C PHE A 211 -1.65 -5.84 -14.28
N PHE A 212 -2.44 -5.28 -13.37
CA PHE A 212 -3.19 -4.06 -13.66
C PHE A 212 -3.38 -3.11 -12.48
N SER A 213 -2.99 -3.49 -11.26
CA SER A 213 -3.24 -2.64 -10.09
C SER A 213 -2.22 -2.91 -8.99
N PHE A 214 -1.77 -1.82 -8.38
CA PHE A 214 -0.96 -1.78 -7.17
C PHE A 214 -1.63 -0.86 -6.15
N TYR A 215 -1.76 -1.33 -4.91
CA TYR A 215 -2.15 -0.47 -3.79
C TYR A 215 -1.61 -0.99 -2.47
N THR A 216 -1.51 -0.10 -1.49
CA THR A 216 -1.05 -0.42 -0.14
C THR A 216 -2.23 -0.64 0.81
N ILE A 217 -2.10 -1.61 1.70
CA ILE A 217 -3.05 -1.90 2.77
C ILE A 217 -2.30 -1.64 4.10
N PRO A 218 -2.73 -0.65 4.89
CA PRO A 218 -2.13 -0.37 6.19
C PRO A 218 -2.45 -1.47 7.22
#